data_AF-A0A970U7Q6-F1
#
_entry.id   AF-A0A970U7Q6-F1
#
_cell.length_a   1.000
_cell.length_b   1.000
_cell.length_c   1.000
_cell.angle_alpha   90.00
_cell.angle_beta   90.00
_cell.angle_gamma   90.00
#
_symmetry.space_group_name_H-M   'P 1'
#
loop_
_entity.id
_entity.type
_entity.pdbx_description
1 polymer ?
#
loop_
_entity_poly.entity_id
_entity_poly.type
_entity_poly.pdbx_seq_one_letter_code
_entity_poly.pdbx_strand_id
1 'polypeptide(L)'
;FLKSTFAANFLSEHIHHLVDSNYMYPGGDITLQDIEYFYDIPYDGAYEWPQGIQLTTEQSQRFASYQDISTYMMENILLFVNGEKPMSEWDAYVNGLIEIGLLEAEAIYQEAYDAYIAKVAARNT
;
A
#
# COMPACT_ATOMS: atom_id res chain seq x y z
N PHE A 1 26.42 7.67 -1.58
CA PHE A 1 26.38 6.23 -1.90
C PHE A 1 27.07 5.39 -0.82
N LEU A 2 28.39 5.49 -0.59
CA LEU A 2 29.06 4.70 0.49
C LEU A 2 28.56 4.98 1.93
N LYS A 3 28.10 6.21 2.23
CA LYS A 3 27.62 6.57 3.57
C LYS A 3 26.20 6.03 3.90
N SER A 4 25.34 5.83 2.91
CA SER A 4 23.98 5.30 3.14
C SER A 4 23.99 3.79 3.33
N THR A 5 24.88 3.07 2.64
CA THR A 5 25.06 1.62 2.82
C THR A 5 25.65 1.30 4.20
N PHE A 6 26.57 2.14 4.71
CA PHE A 6 27.09 1.99 6.07
C PHE A 6 26.01 2.23 7.15
N ALA A 7 25.14 3.23 6.96
CA ALA A 7 24.03 3.49 7.87
C ALA A 7 22.97 2.38 7.86
N ALA A 8 22.69 1.79 6.69
CA ALA A 8 21.76 0.66 6.56
C ALA A 8 22.32 -0.63 7.21
N ASN A 9 23.61 -0.91 7.01
CA ASN A 9 24.26 -2.04 7.67
C ASN A 9 24.34 -1.84 9.20
N PHE A 10 24.64 -0.62 9.67
CA PHE A 10 24.65 -0.29 11.10
C PHE A 10 23.27 -0.44 11.75
N LEU A 11 22.18 -0.05 11.07
CA LEU A 11 20.82 -0.21 11.57
C LEU A 11 20.37 -1.67 11.58
N SER A 12 20.72 -2.46 10.57
CA SER A 12 20.41 -3.90 10.53
C SER A 12 21.20 -4.70 11.60
N GLU A 13 22.46 -4.35 11.84
CA GLU A 13 23.25 -4.93 12.93
C GLU A 13 22.72 -4.52 14.31
N HIS A 14 22.24 -3.28 14.48
CA HIS A 14 21.61 -2.84 15.74
C HIS A 14 20.26 -3.52 16.01
N ILE A 15 19.46 -3.79 14.96
CA ILE A 15 18.18 -4.51 15.10
C ILE A 15 18.44 -5.95 15.53
N HIS A 16 19.44 -6.64 14.96
CA HIS A 16 19.86 -7.97 15.43
C HIS A 16 20.32 -7.97 16.89
N HIS A 17 21.09 -6.95 17.31
CA HIS A 17 21.51 -6.84 18.71
C HIS A 17 20.35 -6.55 19.69
N LEU A 18 19.26 -5.93 19.22
CA LEU A 18 18.05 -5.64 19.99
C LEU A 18 17.13 -6.86 20.10
N VAL A 19 17.07 -7.71 19.07
CA VAL A 19 16.48 -9.06 19.16
C VAL A 19 17.19 -9.86 20.25
N ASP A 20 18.53 -9.89 20.18
CA ASP A 20 19.41 -10.59 21.12
C ASP A 20 19.36 -10.01 22.53
N SER A 21 19.16 -8.70 22.69
CA SER A 21 19.02 -8.10 24.02
C SER A 21 17.61 -8.21 24.56
N ASN A 22 16.53 -8.04 23.77
CA ASN A 22 15.17 -7.67 24.22
C ASN A 22 14.02 -8.67 23.91
N TYR A 23 14.22 -9.76 23.14
CA TYR A 23 13.31 -10.92 23.25
C TYR A 23 13.54 -11.76 24.53
N MET A 24 14.53 -11.32 25.32
CA MET A 24 14.64 -11.02 26.77
C MET A 24 13.49 -11.21 27.77
N TYR A 25 12.21 -11.30 27.38
CA TYR A 25 11.10 -11.55 28.31
C TYR A 25 10.34 -12.83 27.91
N PRO A 26 9.69 -13.54 28.85
CA PRO A 26 8.95 -14.77 28.55
C PRO A 26 7.87 -14.51 27.47
N GLY A 27 7.96 -15.20 26.33
CA GLY A 27 7.08 -15.02 25.16
C GLY A 27 7.69 -14.21 24.00
N GLY A 28 8.94 -13.74 24.12
CA GLY A 28 9.65 -13.07 23.02
C GLY A 28 10.01 -13.97 21.84
N ASP A 29 9.92 -15.30 22.02
CA ASP A 29 10.15 -16.34 21.01
C ASP A 29 9.17 -16.26 19.83
N ILE A 30 8.00 -15.64 20.01
CA ILE A 30 7.02 -15.45 18.92
C ILE A 30 7.60 -14.63 17.78
N THR A 31 8.53 -13.72 18.07
CA THR A 31 9.10 -12.83 17.06
C THR A 31 10.13 -13.53 16.18
N LEU A 32 10.81 -14.53 16.74
CA LEU A 32 11.64 -15.45 15.96
C LEU A 32 10.75 -16.34 15.10
N GLN A 33 9.64 -16.86 15.66
CA GLN A 33 8.68 -17.68 14.91
C GLN A 33 8.05 -16.89 13.77
N ASP A 34 7.70 -15.62 13.97
CA ASP A 34 7.19 -14.74 12.92
C ASP A 34 8.26 -14.56 11.83
N ILE A 35 9.50 -14.24 12.20
CA ILE A 35 10.59 -14.10 11.22
C ILE A 35 10.80 -15.40 10.43
N GLU A 36 10.84 -16.56 11.09
CA GLU A 36 10.96 -17.87 10.45
C GLU A 36 9.78 -18.17 9.52
N TYR A 37 8.56 -17.90 9.97
CA TYR A 37 7.34 -18.12 9.20
C TYR A 37 7.28 -17.24 7.95
N PHE A 38 7.60 -15.95 8.09
CA PHE A 38 7.55 -15.00 6.98
C PHE A 38 8.76 -15.11 6.04
N TYR A 39 9.87 -15.73 6.45
CA TYR A 39 11.07 -15.92 5.62
C TYR A 39 10.81 -16.81 4.39
N ASP A 40 10.03 -17.89 4.57
CA ASP A 40 9.76 -18.86 3.51
C ASP A 40 8.56 -18.48 2.63
N ILE A 41 7.88 -17.37 2.92
CA ILE A 41 6.77 -16.90 2.10
C ILE A 41 7.36 -16.22 0.85
N PRO A 42 7.08 -16.73 -0.36
CA PRO A 42 7.53 -16.09 -1.59
C PRO A 42 6.90 -14.71 -1.68
N TYR A 43 7.74 -13.68 -1.54
CA TYR A 43 7.37 -12.30 -1.73
C TYR A 43 7.75 -11.89 -3.14
N ASP A 44 6.74 -11.72 -4.00
CA ASP A 44 6.88 -11.33 -5.40
C ASP A 44 6.69 -9.82 -5.61
N GLY A 45 6.43 -9.07 -4.53
CA GLY A 45 6.09 -7.65 -4.58
C GLY A 45 4.81 -7.36 -5.36
N ALA A 46 3.98 -8.37 -5.65
CA ALA A 46 2.71 -8.17 -6.32
C ALA A 46 1.80 -7.29 -5.44
N TYR A 47 1.08 -6.37 -6.08
CA TYR A 47 0.20 -5.39 -5.43
C TYR A 47 0.91 -4.34 -4.56
N GLU A 48 2.24 -4.25 -4.60
CA GLU A 48 2.94 -3.12 -4.02
C GLU A 48 2.90 -1.91 -4.93
N TRP A 49 2.49 -0.77 -4.36
CA TRP A 49 2.61 0.52 -5.03
C TRP A 49 4.06 1.04 -4.94
N PRO A 50 4.78 1.23 -6.06
CA PRO A 50 6.14 1.73 -6.02
C PRO A 50 6.22 3.12 -5.36
N GLN A 51 7.04 3.24 -4.31
CA GLN A 51 7.27 4.49 -3.56
C GLN A 51 7.80 5.66 -4.42
N GLY A 52 8.32 5.36 -5.62
CA GLY A 52 8.83 6.36 -6.57
C GLY A 52 7.76 6.99 -7.46
N ILE A 53 6.50 6.54 -7.40
CA ILE A 53 5.41 7.14 -8.17
C ILE A 53 4.93 8.40 -7.47
N GLN A 54 4.88 9.50 -8.22
CA GLN A 54 4.29 10.75 -7.79
C GLN A 54 3.37 11.25 -8.91
N LEU A 55 2.18 11.72 -8.54
CA LEU A 55 1.30 12.39 -9.48
C LEU A 55 1.93 13.71 -9.94
N THR A 56 1.75 14.04 -11.21
CA THR A 56 2.07 15.38 -11.70
C THR A 56 1.14 16.43 -11.08
N THR A 57 1.47 17.72 -11.23
CA THR A 57 0.57 18.80 -10.78
C THR A 57 -0.80 18.71 -11.44
N GLU A 58 -0.85 18.40 -12.73
CA GLU A 58 -2.10 18.25 -13.49
C GLU A 58 -2.92 17.05 -13.01
N GLN A 59 -2.27 15.89 -12.83
CA GLN A 59 -2.91 14.69 -12.28
C GLN A 59 -3.46 14.94 -10.87
N SER A 60 -2.71 15.64 -10.03
CA SER A 60 -3.15 16.00 -8.68
C SER A 60 -4.36 16.94 -8.71
N GLN A 61 -4.41 17.90 -9.64
CA GLN A 61 -5.55 18.81 -9.81
C GLN A 61 -6.80 18.07 -10.31
N ARG A 62 -6.64 17.17 -11.28
CA ARG A 62 -7.72 16.28 -11.74
C ARG A 62 -8.24 15.43 -10.59
N PHE A 63 -7.34 14.80 -9.83
CA PHE A 63 -7.71 13.93 -8.71
C PHE A 63 -8.45 14.68 -7.59
N ALA A 64 -8.09 15.95 -7.35
CA ALA A 64 -8.76 16.80 -6.36
C ALA A 64 -10.26 17.06 -6.67
N SER A 65 -10.75 16.72 -7.86
CA SER A 65 -12.17 16.82 -8.20
C SER A 65 -13.00 15.63 -7.69
N TYR A 66 -12.36 14.57 -7.18
CA TYR A 66 -13.01 13.33 -6.75
C TYR A 66 -13.02 13.13 -5.23
N GLN A 67 -13.09 14.21 -4.45
CA GLN A 67 -13.04 14.15 -2.97
C GLN A 67 -14.22 13.40 -2.35
N ASP A 68 -15.36 13.38 -3.04
CA ASP A 68 -16.60 12.77 -2.53
C ASP A 68 -16.55 11.24 -2.47
N ILE A 69 -15.62 10.59 -3.21
CA ILE A 69 -15.43 9.13 -3.20
C ILE A 69 -15.18 8.62 -1.78
N SER A 70 -14.24 9.26 -1.06
CA SER A 70 -13.87 8.82 0.29
C SER A 70 -15.04 8.95 1.25
N THR A 71 -15.80 10.04 1.14
CA THR A 71 -16.98 10.29 1.99
C THR A 71 -18.06 9.24 1.72
N TYR A 72 -18.45 9.05 0.46
CA TYR A 72 -19.45 8.07 0.07
C TYR A 72 -19.07 6.64 0.50
N MET A 73 -17.78 6.29 0.35
CA MET A 73 -17.27 4.99 0.80
C MET A 73 -17.41 4.82 2.32
N MET A 74 -16.93 5.77 3.11
CA MET A 74 -16.93 5.68 4.58
C MET A 74 -18.34 5.63 5.18
N GLU A 75 -19.28 6.36 4.59
CA GLU A 75 -20.68 6.38 5.05
C GLU A 75 -21.41 5.05 4.81
N ASN A 76 -21.02 4.30 3.77
CA ASN A 76 -21.76 3.11 3.34
C ASN A 76 -21.07 1.80 3.72
N ILE A 77 -19.74 1.73 3.70
CA ILE A 77 -19.01 0.46 3.87
C ILE A 77 -19.29 -0.19 5.24
N LEU A 78 -19.41 0.62 6.30
CA LEU A 78 -19.69 0.12 7.65
C LEU A 78 -21.08 -0.49 7.78
N LEU A 79 -22.05 -0.01 6.99
CA LEU A 79 -23.42 -0.54 6.95
C LEU A 79 -23.46 -1.95 6.36
N PHE A 80 -22.54 -2.29 5.44
CA PHE A 80 -22.41 -3.66 4.94
C PHE A 80 -21.70 -4.56 5.96
N VAL A 81 -20.68 -4.05 6.65
CA VAL A 81 -19.91 -4.81 7.65
C VAL A 81 -20.76 -5.17 8.87
N ASN A 82 -21.59 -4.24 9.36
CA ASN A 82 -22.46 -4.48 10.51
C ASN A 82 -23.79 -5.18 10.15
N GLY A 83 -24.05 -5.40 8.85
CA GLY A 83 -25.24 -6.07 8.34
C GLY A 83 -26.50 -5.20 8.28
N GLU A 84 -26.41 -3.89 8.50
CA GLU A 84 -27.52 -2.95 8.33
C GLU A 84 -27.95 -2.82 6.87
N LYS A 85 -27.01 -2.99 5.93
CA LYS A 85 -27.29 -3.15 4.50
C LYS A 85 -27.07 -4.60 4.06
N PRO A 86 -28.01 -5.21 3.33
CA PRO A 86 -27.80 -6.55 2.78
C PRO A 86 -26.79 -6.52 1.63
N MET A 87 -25.99 -7.59 1.49
CA MET A 87 -25.02 -7.73 0.39
C MET A 87 -25.65 -7.74 -1.01
N SER A 88 -26.98 -7.92 -1.13
CA SER A 88 -27.69 -7.74 -2.39
C SER A 88 -27.66 -6.30 -2.92
N GLU A 89 -27.36 -5.31 -2.07
CA GLU A 89 -27.19 -3.90 -2.46
C GLU A 89 -25.74 -3.55 -2.82
N TRP A 90 -24.80 -4.50 -2.71
CA TRP A 90 -23.37 -4.25 -2.94
C TRP A 90 -23.07 -3.68 -4.32
N ASP A 91 -23.64 -4.28 -5.37
CA ASP A 91 -23.40 -3.85 -6.75
C ASP A 91 -23.92 -2.42 -7.01
N ALA A 92 -25.05 -2.06 -6.39
CA ALA A 92 -25.60 -0.71 -6.49
C ALA A 92 -24.69 0.32 -5.79
N TYR A 93 -24.11 -0.03 -4.65
CA TYR A 93 -23.11 0.78 -3.97
C TYR A 93 -21.84 0.98 -4.81
N VAL A 94 -21.32 -0.09 -5.42
CA VAL A 94 -20.15 -0.02 -6.32
C VAL A 94 -20.46 0.85 -7.54
N ASN A 95 -21.65 0.70 -8.13
CA ASN A 95 -22.08 1.57 -9.24
C ASN A 95 -22.15 3.04 -8.83
N GLY A 96 -22.62 3.33 -7.61
CA GLY A 96 -22.61 4.69 -7.08
C GLY A 96 -21.20 5.29 -6.99
N LEU A 97 -20.21 4.50 -6.56
CA LEU A 97 -18.80 4.91 -6.57
C LEU A 97 -18.29 5.19 -7.98
N ILE A 98 -18.66 4.36 -8.95
CA ILE A 98 -18.29 4.56 -10.36
C ILE A 98 -18.91 5.85 -10.90
N GLU A 99 -20.19 6.12 -10.63
CA GLU A 99 -20.89 7.33 -11.09
C GLU A 99 -20.28 8.62 -10.56
N ILE A 100 -19.71 8.61 -9.35
CA ILE A 100 -19.03 9.78 -8.76
C ILE A 100 -17.55 9.87 -9.14
N GLY A 101 -17.07 8.97 -10.01
CA GLY A 101 -15.77 9.09 -10.67
C GLY A 101 -14.67 8.16 -10.15
N LEU A 102 -15.01 7.03 -9.52
CA LEU A 102 -14.01 6.07 -9.03
C LEU A 102 -13.06 5.57 -10.12
N LEU A 103 -13.59 5.25 -11.31
CA LEU A 103 -12.77 4.71 -12.41
C LEU A 103 -11.86 5.78 -13.00
N GLU A 104 -12.31 7.02 -13.07
CA GLU A 104 -11.53 8.16 -13.54
C GLU A 104 -10.41 8.51 -12.55
N ALA A 105 -10.71 8.42 -11.26
CA ALA A 105 -9.72 8.57 -10.20
C ALA A 105 -8.65 7.46 -10.26
N GLU A 106 -9.06 6.20 -10.45
CA GLU A 106 -8.17 5.05 -10.64
C GLU A 106 -7.28 5.23 -11.88
N ALA A 107 -7.85 5.69 -13.00
CA ALA A 107 -7.11 5.91 -14.24
C ALA A 107 -5.97 6.91 -14.07
N ILE A 108 -6.13 7.95 -13.25
CA ILE A 108 -5.05 8.92 -12.95
C ILE A 108 -3.86 8.23 -12.28
N TYR A 109 -4.12 7.33 -11.33
CA TYR A 109 -3.07 6.54 -10.69
C TYR A 109 -2.46 5.53 -11.67
N GLN A 110 -3.28 4.88 -12.51
CA GLN A 110 -2.78 3.95 -13.53
C GLN A 110 -1.84 4.66 -14.52
N GLU A 111 -2.19 5.85 -15.00
CA GLU A 111 -1.33 6.68 -15.86
C GLU A 111 0.03 6.95 -15.19
N ALA A 112 0.04 7.30 -13.90
CA ALA A 112 1.26 7.57 -13.15
C ALA A 112 2.11 6.30 -12.94
N TYR A 113 1.46 5.16 -12.69
CA TYR A 113 2.10 3.86 -12.58
C TYR A 113 2.77 3.46 -13.91
N ASP A 114 2.03 3.53 -15.02
CA ASP A 114 2.54 3.15 -16.34
C ASP A 114 3.74 4.01 -16.74
N ALA A 115 3.68 5.32 -16.48
CA ALA A 115 4.79 6.24 -16.72
C ALA A 115 6.03 5.88 -15.89
N TYR A 116 5.84 5.47 -14.63
CA TYR A 116 6.93 5.02 -13.77
C TYR A 116 7.55 3.71 -14.28
N ILE A 117 6.75 2.71 -14.61
CA ILE A 117 7.23 1.42 -15.13
C ILE A 117 8.01 1.62 -16.44
N ALA A 118 7.50 2.46 -17.35
CA ALA A 118 8.22 2.79 -18.59
C ALA A 118 9.59 3.44 -18.31
N LYS A 119 9.66 4.35 -17.34
CA LYS A 119 10.90 5.00 -16.92
C LYS A 119 11.88 4.02 -16.28
N VAL A 120 11.41 3.06 -15.48
CA VAL A 120 12.25 2.02 -14.87
C VAL A 120 12.79 1.09 -15.96
N ALA A 121 11.96 0.66 -16.91
CA ALA A 121 12.39 -0.17 -18.03
C ALA A 121 13.51 0.50 -18.85
N ALA A 122 13.36 1.79 -19.17
CA ALA A 122 14.34 2.55 -19.95
C ALA A 122 15.69 2.78 -19.22
N ARG A 123 15.74 2.67 -17.89
CA ARG A 123 17.00 2.74 -17.13
C ARG A 123 17.79 1.44 -17.15
N ASN A 124 17.11 0.33 -17.42
CA ASN A 124 17.68 -1.01 -17.40
C ASN A 124 18.08 -1.49 -18.81
N THR A 125 17.87 -0.66 -19.85
CA THR A 125 18.32 -0.83 -21.24
C THR A 125 19.51 0.08 -21.53
#